data_AF-A0A5B7F119-F1
#
_entry.id   AF-A0A5B7F119-F1
#
_cell.length_a   1.000
_cell.length_b   1.000
_cell.length_c   1.000
_cell.angle_alpha   90.00
_cell.angle_beta   90.00
_cell.angle_gamma   90.00
#
_symmetry.space_group_name_H-M   'P 1'
#
loop_
_entity.id
_entity.type
_entity.pdbx_description
1 polymer ?
#
loop_
_entity_poly.entity_id
_entity_poly.type
_entity_poly.pdbx_seq_one_letter_code
_entity_poly.pdbx_strand_id
1 'polypeptide(L)'
;MKMDHHCPWINNCVGHKNHCSFTFFLLFAVLGCAQASTWYIYYGTGREPIVYMSLWGMVMCMFVLGLAIGVVLAVGMLLYFQLRAILRNRTAIEDWILEKAVHRRGMLDQPFIYPYNLGCWNNFKQVINLSCEPIGDGITWVVRRECHQYTLTIEQLEQKAEKRARCREYQVVQSFSGWWFPCTKGLGVCCHPPCTDEPRISLQPGDIVAVTRWKKYSGHCPAKPNEETLCRYWLYGERTNGSNKTERHRGWFPRCCAVQILSTESDSDNPPTDPNRPAQDLPVESKKKSRS
;
A
#
# COMPACT_ATOMS: atom_id res chain seq x y z
N MET A 1 9.28 -1.32 14.26
CA MET A 1 9.49 -2.68 13.69
C MET A 1 9.30 -2.64 12.18
N LYS A 2 10.33 -2.98 11.40
CA LYS A 2 10.31 -3.01 9.93
C LYS A 2 9.70 -4.33 9.44
N MET A 3 8.42 -4.31 9.08
CA MET A 3 7.71 -5.44 8.45
C MET A 3 7.98 -5.44 6.95
N ASP A 4 8.28 -6.60 6.39
CA ASP A 4 8.33 -6.79 4.94
C ASP A 4 6.99 -7.36 4.43
N HIS A 5 6.66 -8.60 4.83
CA HIS A 5 5.41 -9.26 4.44
C HIS A 5 5.01 -10.36 5.44
N HIS A 6 3.76 -10.83 5.36
CA HIS A 6 3.35 -12.07 6.01
C HIS A 6 3.55 -13.22 5.02
N CYS A 7 4.29 -14.25 5.43
CA CYS A 7 4.60 -15.40 4.60
C CYS A 7 3.81 -16.62 5.08
N PRO A 8 2.77 -17.06 4.34
CA PRO A 8 1.95 -18.20 4.75
C PRO A 8 2.76 -19.49 4.87
N TRP A 9 3.82 -19.65 4.06
CA TRP A 9 4.67 -20.84 3.99
C TRP A 9 5.45 -21.13 5.27
N ILE A 10 5.75 -20.10 6.05
CA ILE A 10 6.41 -20.22 7.37
C ILE A 10 5.46 -19.89 8.52
N ASN A 11 4.18 -19.66 8.22
CA ASN A 11 3.14 -19.22 9.15
C ASN A 11 3.61 -18.08 10.08
N ASN A 12 4.37 -17.14 9.52
CA ASN A 12 4.99 -16.06 10.30
C ASN A 12 5.22 -14.82 9.43
N CYS A 13 5.35 -13.67 10.09
CA CYS A 13 5.76 -12.43 9.43
C CYS A 13 7.26 -12.43 9.19
N VAL A 14 7.68 -11.96 8.03
CA VAL A 14 9.07 -11.66 7.70
C VAL A 14 9.32 -10.18 7.92
N GLY A 15 10.37 -9.86 8.67
CA GLY A 15 10.76 -8.49 8.98
C GLY A 15 12.07 -8.43 9.72
N HIS A 16 12.32 -7.33 10.42
CA HIS A 16 13.61 -7.03 11.04
C HIS A 16 14.27 -8.21 11.78
N LYS A 17 13.51 -8.93 12.62
CA LYS A 17 14.04 -9.97 13.51
C LYS A 17 14.43 -11.29 12.82
N ASN A 18 13.90 -11.57 11.63
CA ASN A 18 14.08 -12.87 10.97
C ASN A 18 14.41 -12.76 9.48
N HIS A 19 14.62 -11.55 8.95
CA HIS A 19 14.91 -11.34 7.53
C HIS A 19 16.17 -12.10 7.11
N CYS A 20 17.24 -12.06 7.92
CA CYS A 20 18.49 -12.78 7.64
C CYS A 20 18.26 -14.29 7.53
N SER A 21 17.67 -14.89 8.56
CA SER A 21 17.37 -16.33 8.59
C SER A 21 16.44 -16.75 7.44
N PHE A 22 15.46 -15.92 7.10
CA PHE A 22 14.57 -16.17 5.96
C PHE A 22 15.33 -16.15 4.63
N THR A 23 16.23 -15.19 4.41
CA THR A 23 17.05 -15.13 3.20
C THR A 23 17.99 -16.34 3.09
N PHE A 24 18.61 -16.77 4.21
CA PHE A 24 19.42 -17.99 4.22
C PHE A 24 18.60 -19.24 3.97
N PHE A 25 17.39 -19.34 4.54
CA PHE A 25 16.47 -20.44 4.24
C PHE A 25 16.19 -20.54 2.74
N LEU A 26 15.89 -19.42 2.07
CA LEU A 26 15.66 -19.41 0.62
C LEU A 26 16.94 -19.81 -0.16
N LEU A 27 18.10 -19.30 0.25
CA LEU A 27 19.38 -19.63 -0.38
C LEU A 27 19.69 -21.13 -0.28
N PHE A 28 19.61 -21.70 0.92
CA PHE A 28 19.91 -23.11 1.15
C PHE A 28 18.86 -24.04 0.51
N ALA A 29 17.59 -23.63 0.42
CA ALA A 29 16.59 -24.38 -0.32
C ALA A 29 16.95 -24.51 -1.81
N VAL A 30 17.35 -23.40 -2.45
CA VAL A 30 17.78 -23.41 -3.86
C VAL A 30 19.06 -24.23 -4.06
N LEU A 31 20.07 -24.02 -3.20
CA LEU A 31 21.34 -24.74 -3.28
C LEU A 31 21.17 -26.24 -3.02
N GLY A 32 20.35 -26.62 -2.03
CA GLY A 32 20.06 -28.02 -1.70
C GLY A 32 19.38 -28.75 -2.85
N CYS A 33 18.41 -28.11 -3.52
CA CYS A 33 17.78 -28.69 -4.71
C CYS A 33 18.74 -28.82 -5.89
N ALA A 34 19.69 -27.89 -6.06
CA ALA A 34 20.69 -27.93 -7.13
C ALA A 34 21.85 -28.91 -6.85
N GLN A 35 22.11 -29.22 -5.58
CA GLN A 35 23.31 -29.96 -5.14
C GLN A 35 23.50 -31.29 -5.86
N ALA A 36 22.44 -32.11 -5.98
CA ALA A 36 22.55 -33.45 -6.57
C ALA A 36 23.00 -33.38 -8.04
N SER A 37 22.44 -32.45 -8.81
CA SER A 37 22.81 -32.23 -10.21
C SER A 37 24.24 -31.69 -10.34
N THR A 38 24.62 -30.71 -9.52
CA THR A 38 25.98 -30.16 -9.52
C THR A 38 27.02 -31.21 -9.14
N TRP A 39 26.74 -32.05 -8.15
CA TRP A 39 27.62 -33.13 -7.73
C TRP A 39 27.87 -34.12 -8.85
N TYR A 40 26.81 -34.58 -9.53
CA TYR A 40 26.93 -35.53 -10.63
C TYR A 40 27.72 -34.96 -11.81
N ILE A 41 27.50 -33.68 -12.17
CA ILE A 41 28.25 -33.03 -13.27
C ILE A 41 29.75 -32.99 -12.96
N TYR A 42 30.14 -32.81 -11.70
CA TYR A 42 31.54 -32.64 -11.31
C TYR A 42 32.26 -33.97 -11.03
N TYR A 43 31.60 -34.92 -10.37
CA TYR A 43 32.20 -36.18 -9.92
C TYR A 43 31.71 -37.42 -10.68
N GLY A 44 30.76 -37.27 -11.61
CA GLY A 44 30.23 -38.36 -12.41
C GLY A 44 31.33 -38.98 -13.28
N THR A 45 31.51 -40.30 -13.15
CA THR A 45 32.54 -41.04 -13.91
C THR A 45 31.96 -41.84 -15.07
N GLY A 46 30.63 -41.90 -15.20
CA GLY A 46 29.92 -42.73 -16.17
C GLY A 46 29.99 -44.22 -15.85
N ARG A 47 30.56 -44.59 -14.69
CA ARG A 47 30.71 -45.99 -14.22
C ARG A 47 29.72 -46.34 -13.11
N GLU A 48 28.80 -45.42 -12.81
CA GLU A 48 27.71 -45.65 -11.87
C GLU A 48 26.84 -46.85 -12.29
N PRO A 49 26.38 -47.68 -11.33
CA PRO A 49 25.59 -48.85 -11.62
C PRO A 49 24.25 -48.46 -12.27
N ILE A 50 23.87 -49.18 -13.33
CA ILE A 50 22.60 -48.95 -14.02
C ILE A 50 21.46 -49.39 -13.10
N VAL A 51 20.60 -48.44 -12.75
CA VAL A 51 19.39 -48.69 -11.95
C VAL A 51 18.23 -48.96 -12.90
N TYR A 52 17.73 -50.20 -12.89
CA TYR A 52 16.53 -50.56 -13.64
C TYR A 52 15.29 -50.08 -12.91
N MET A 53 14.55 -49.16 -13.51
CA MET A 53 13.29 -48.65 -12.97
C MET A 53 12.10 -49.26 -13.71
N SER A 54 11.03 -49.57 -12.97
CA SER A 54 9.74 -49.89 -13.58
C SER A 54 9.15 -48.65 -14.28
N LEU A 55 8.15 -48.85 -15.15
CA LEU A 55 7.42 -47.74 -15.79
C LEU A 55 6.91 -46.73 -14.75
N TRP A 56 6.36 -47.22 -13.63
CA TRP A 56 5.91 -46.38 -12.52
C TRP A 56 7.05 -45.63 -11.83
N GLY A 57 8.20 -46.28 -11.64
CA GLY A 57 9.40 -45.63 -11.11
C GLY A 57 9.85 -44.47 -12.00
N MET A 58 9.89 -44.68 -13.31
CA MET A 58 10.22 -43.64 -14.29
C MET A 58 9.24 -42.46 -14.23
N VAL A 59 7.93 -42.73 -14.24
CA VAL A 59 6.89 -41.70 -14.16
C VAL A 59 7.02 -40.87 -12.88
N MET A 60 7.23 -41.53 -11.73
CA MET A 60 7.41 -40.85 -10.45
C MET A 60 8.69 -40.02 -10.43
N CYS A 61 9.80 -40.53 -10.95
CA CYS A 61 11.05 -39.78 -11.07
C CYS A 61 10.91 -38.53 -11.94
N MET A 62 10.22 -38.63 -13.09
CA MET A 62 9.96 -37.47 -13.94
C MET A 62 9.06 -36.43 -13.24
N PHE A 63 8.04 -36.89 -12.51
CA PHE A 63 7.18 -36.01 -11.73
C PHE A 63 7.95 -35.27 -10.62
N VAL A 64 8.75 -36.00 -9.83
CA VAL A 64 9.58 -35.41 -8.76
C VAL A 64 10.62 -34.44 -9.34
N LEU A 65 11.25 -34.79 -10.46
CA LEU A 65 12.18 -33.89 -11.16
C LEU A 65 11.48 -32.61 -11.62
N GLY A 66 10.27 -32.73 -12.20
CA GLY A 66 9.46 -31.58 -12.60
C GLY A 66 9.10 -30.68 -11.42
N LEU A 67 8.68 -31.26 -10.29
CA LEU A 67 8.43 -30.52 -9.05
C LEU A 67 9.70 -29.84 -8.52
N ALA A 68 10.84 -30.53 -8.52
CA ALA A 68 12.11 -29.97 -8.05
C ALA A 68 12.54 -28.76 -8.89
N ILE A 69 12.44 -28.85 -10.22
CA ILE A 69 12.71 -27.71 -11.12
C ILE A 69 11.73 -26.56 -10.82
N GLY A 70 10.43 -26.86 -10.66
CA GLY A 70 9.42 -25.87 -10.31
C GLY A 70 9.73 -25.14 -9.00
N VAL A 71 10.14 -25.87 -7.97
CA VAL A 71 10.55 -25.31 -6.67
C VAL A 71 11.79 -24.43 -6.82
N VAL A 72 12.83 -24.87 -7.53
CA VAL A 72 14.04 -24.09 -7.76
C VAL A 72 13.72 -22.77 -8.46
N LEU A 73 12.88 -22.78 -9.49
CA LEU A 73 12.47 -21.56 -10.20
C LEU A 73 11.66 -20.63 -9.31
N ALA A 74 10.64 -21.15 -8.60
CA ALA A 74 9.76 -20.34 -7.75
C ALA A 74 10.51 -19.74 -6.54
N VAL A 75 11.23 -20.58 -5.79
CA VAL A 75 12.01 -20.16 -4.62
C VAL A 75 13.21 -19.31 -5.04
N GLY A 76 13.85 -19.61 -6.17
CA GLY A 76 14.93 -18.80 -6.74
C GLY A 76 14.46 -17.41 -7.14
N MET A 77 13.28 -17.27 -7.75
CA MET A 77 12.68 -15.97 -8.05
C MET A 77 12.37 -15.18 -6.77
N LEU A 78 11.85 -15.85 -5.72
CA LEU A 78 11.61 -15.23 -4.42
C LEU A 78 12.92 -14.77 -3.78
N LEU A 79 13.97 -15.59 -3.80
CA LEU A 79 15.31 -15.24 -3.32
C LEU A 79 15.87 -14.01 -4.06
N TYR A 80 15.72 -13.97 -5.39
CA TYR A 80 16.14 -12.82 -6.19
C TYR A 80 15.44 -11.54 -5.72
N PHE A 81 14.13 -11.57 -5.49
CA PHE A 81 13.40 -10.40 -4.99
C PHE A 81 13.86 -9.98 -3.59
N GLN A 82 14.08 -10.93 -2.67
CA GLN A 82 14.57 -10.61 -1.32
C GLN A 82 15.98 -10.03 -1.35
N LEU A 83 16.90 -10.59 -2.14
CA LEU A 83 18.23 -10.02 -2.30
C LEU A 83 18.18 -8.61 -2.90
N ARG A 84 17.32 -8.39 -3.90
CA ARG A 84 17.12 -7.06 -4.49
C ARG A 84 16.56 -6.05 -3.48
N ALA A 85 15.63 -6.47 -2.64
CA ALA A 85 15.06 -5.66 -1.56
C ALA A 85 16.14 -5.28 -0.52
N ILE A 86 16.96 -6.26 -0.10
CA ILE A 86 18.09 -6.07 0.81
C ILE A 86 19.11 -5.09 0.24
N LEU A 87 19.53 -5.27 -1.01
CA LEU A 87 20.53 -4.41 -1.66
C LEU A 87 20.06 -2.95 -1.79
N ARG A 88 18.75 -2.72 -1.91
CA ARG A 88 18.15 -1.37 -1.94
C ARG A 88 17.77 -0.85 -0.55
N ASN A 89 17.83 -1.70 0.47
CA ASN A 89 17.33 -1.51 1.83
C ASN A 89 15.85 -1.14 1.92
N ARG A 90 15.02 -1.66 1.02
CA ARG A 90 13.59 -1.33 0.90
C ARG A 90 12.72 -2.54 1.20
N THR A 91 11.66 -2.35 1.97
CA THR A 91 10.58 -3.36 2.06
C THR A 91 9.55 -3.17 0.96
N ALA A 92 8.71 -4.18 0.72
CA ALA A 92 7.60 -4.07 -0.22
C ALA A 92 6.66 -2.88 0.10
N ILE A 93 6.44 -2.59 1.39
CA ILE A 93 5.63 -1.46 1.84
C ILE A 93 6.32 -0.13 1.49
N GLU A 94 7.63 -0.04 1.71
CA GLU A 94 8.42 1.17 1.44
C GLU A 94 8.53 1.44 -0.06
N ASP A 95 8.70 0.41 -0.89
CA ASP A 95 8.69 0.53 -2.36
C ASP A 95 7.37 1.15 -2.85
N TRP A 96 6.23 0.74 -2.29
CA TRP A 96 4.93 1.32 -2.65
C TRP A 96 4.77 2.78 -2.21
N ILE A 97 5.30 3.16 -1.04
CA ILE A 97 5.30 4.56 -0.58
C ILE A 97 6.17 5.41 -1.51
N LEU A 98 7.33 4.88 -1.92
CA LEU A 98 8.26 5.54 -2.82
C LEU A 98 7.67 5.75 -4.21
N GLU A 99 7.05 4.74 -4.79
CA GLU A 99 6.39 4.85 -6.10
C GLU A 99 5.36 6.00 -6.09
N LYS A 100 4.59 6.11 -5.01
CA LYS A 100 3.64 7.21 -4.81
C LYS A 100 4.29 8.56 -4.61
N ALA A 101 5.39 8.61 -3.85
CA ALA A 101 6.13 9.84 -3.61
C ALA A 101 6.72 10.37 -4.92
N VAL A 102 7.32 9.49 -5.73
CA VAL A 102 7.85 9.81 -7.07
C VAL A 102 6.74 10.30 -7.98
N HIS A 103 5.57 9.63 -7.99
CA HIS A 103 4.46 10.07 -8.80
C HIS A 103 3.90 11.45 -8.40
N ARG A 104 3.70 11.66 -7.08
CA ARG A 104 3.20 12.94 -6.53
C ARG A 104 4.18 14.09 -6.76
N ARG A 105 5.47 13.84 -6.53
CA ARG A 105 6.53 14.85 -6.66
C ARG A 105 7.12 14.92 -8.06
N GLY A 106 6.83 14.01 -8.98
CA GLY A 106 7.30 14.12 -10.38
C GLY A 106 6.75 15.35 -11.11
N MET A 107 5.72 15.98 -10.55
CA MET A 107 5.15 17.26 -10.97
C MET A 107 5.84 18.48 -10.31
N LEU A 108 6.68 18.24 -9.30
CA LEU A 108 7.42 19.24 -8.53
C LEU A 108 8.91 19.08 -8.88
N ASP A 109 9.65 20.16 -9.01
CA ASP A 109 11.06 20.13 -9.42
C ASP A 109 12.02 19.59 -8.32
N GLN A 110 11.50 18.80 -7.38
CA GLN A 110 12.21 18.31 -6.19
C GLN A 110 11.95 16.81 -5.99
N PRO A 111 12.90 15.92 -6.37
CA PRO A 111 12.74 14.48 -6.24
C PRO A 111 12.77 14.03 -4.77
N PHE A 112 11.98 13.02 -4.43
CA PHE A 112 12.03 12.41 -3.09
C PHE A 112 13.29 11.58 -2.90
N ILE A 113 14.11 11.95 -1.90
CA ILE A 113 15.31 11.19 -1.53
C ILE A 113 14.94 10.13 -0.50
N TYR A 114 15.21 8.86 -0.82
CA TYR A 114 14.93 7.75 0.10
C TYR A 114 15.98 7.67 1.24
N PRO A 115 15.55 7.71 2.51
CA PRO A 115 16.46 7.92 3.65
C PRO A 115 17.35 6.72 3.98
N TYR A 116 16.89 5.48 3.75
CA TYR A 116 17.56 4.27 4.26
C TYR A 116 18.55 3.61 3.30
N ASN A 117 18.73 4.13 2.09
CA ASN A 117 19.68 3.56 1.13
C ASN A 117 21.10 4.10 1.39
N LEU A 118 21.97 3.31 2.01
CA LEU A 118 23.35 3.67 2.35
C LEU A 118 24.41 3.12 1.37
N GLY A 119 23.96 2.62 0.22
CA GLY A 119 24.79 1.91 -0.77
C GLY A 119 24.69 0.38 -0.62
N CYS A 120 24.83 -0.34 -1.73
CA CYS A 120 24.53 -1.77 -1.82
C CYS A 120 25.22 -2.62 -0.74
N TRP A 121 26.50 -2.36 -0.47
CA TRP A 121 27.26 -3.11 0.52
C TRP A 121 26.85 -2.81 1.97
N ASN A 122 26.64 -1.54 2.30
CA ASN A 122 26.19 -1.14 3.63
C ASN A 122 24.76 -1.61 3.91
N ASN A 123 23.91 -1.59 2.89
CA ASN A 123 22.55 -2.13 2.95
C ASN A 123 22.57 -3.65 3.18
N PHE A 124 23.42 -4.37 2.44
CA PHE A 124 23.59 -5.81 2.60
C PHE A 124 24.01 -6.18 4.03
N LYS A 125 25.02 -5.48 4.56
CA LYS A 125 25.53 -5.69 5.92
C LYS A 125 24.51 -5.43 7.02
N GLN A 126 23.50 -4.57 6.79
CA GLN A 126 22.43 -4.33 7.77
C GLN A 126 21.51 -5.54 7.98
N VAL A 127 21.44 -6.44 6.99
CA VAL A 127 20.55 -7.60 7.03
C VAL A 127 21.34 -8.89 7.16
N ILE A 128 22.38 -9.09 6.34
CA ILE A 128 23.12 -10.34 6.28
C ILE A 128 24.38 -10.27 7.14
N ASN A 129 24.43 -11.15 8.15
CA ASN A 129 25.60 -11.40 8.98
C ASN A 129 25.65 -12.90 9.37
N LEU A 130 26.79 -13.35 9.87
CA LEU A 130 27.00 -14.77 10.18
C LEU A 130 26.14 -15.27 11.35
N SER A 131 25.86 -14.42 12.34
CA SER A 131 25.01 -14.79 13.48
C SER A 131 23.52 -14.81 13.14
N CYS A 132 23.13 -14.29 11.97
CA CYS A 132 21.75 -14.02 11.58
C CYS A 132 20.97 -13.14 12.58
N GLU A 133 21.67 -12.39 13.42
CA GLU A 133 21.04 -11.53 14.42
C GLU A 133 20.68 -10.17 13.81
N PRO A 134 19.52 -9.59 14.16
CA PRO A 134 19.13 -8.28 13.67
C PRO A 134 20.08 -7.19 14.19
N ILE A 135 20.55 -6.32 13.29
CA ILE A 135 21.39 -5.17 13.67
C ILE A 135 20.48 -3.97 13.98
N GLY A 136 20.58 -3.45 15.20
CA GLY A 136 19.80 -2.31 15.68
C GLY A 136 18.61 -2.70 16.56
N ASP A 137 17.84 -1.70 16.98
CA ASP A 137 16.69 -1.85 17.89
C ASP A 137 15.36 -2.12 17.15
N GLY A 138 15.36 -2.02 15.81
CA GLY A 138 14.17 -2.14 14.97
C GLY A 138 13.22 -0.94 15.01
N ILE A 139 13.64 0.16 15.63
CA ILE A 139 12.91 1.42 15.81
C ILE A 139 13.66 2.55 15.10
N THR A 140 14.95 2.68 15.38
CA THR A 140 15.86 3.65 14.80
C THR A 140 16.73 3.01 13.72
N TRP A 141 17.02 3.75 12.66
CA TRP A 141 17.74 3.23 11.50
C TRP A 141 18.80 4.25 11.09
N VAL A 142 19.91 3.76 10.54
CA VAL A 142 20.90 4.65 9.97
C VAL A 142 20.33 5.26 8.69
N VAL A 143 20.28 6.59 8.65
CA VAL A 143 19.75 7.38 7.52
C VAL A 143 20.87 8.11 6.80
N ARG A 144 20.62 8.53 5.55
CA ARG A 144 21.48 9.47 4.83
C ARG A 144 21.59 10.80 5.57
N ARG A 145 22.73 11.49 5.42
CA ARG A 145 23.04 12.76 6.08
C ARG A 145 22.02 13.88 5.80
N GLU A 146 21.44 13.87 4.60
CA GLU A 146 20.43 14.86 4.17
C GLU A 146 19.01 14.52 4.65
N CYS A 147 18.83 13.38 5.31
CA CYS A 147 17.54 12.90 5.77
C CYS A 147 17.52 12.77 7.31
N HIS A 148 16.32 12.74 7.88
CA HIS A 148 16.10 12.47 9.29
C HIS A 148 15.30 11.16 9.46
N GLN A 149 15.22 10.65 10.69
CA GLN A 149 14.59 9.37 11.01
C GLN A 149 13.15 9.24 10.47
N TYR A 150 12.40 10.35 10.49
CA TYR A 150 11.00 10.40 10.08
C TYR A 150 10.74 10.81 8.62
N THR A 151 11.75 10.96 7.75
CA THR A 151 11.55 11.53 6.39
C THR A 151 10.50 10.75 5.59
N LEU A 152 10.56 9.42 5.63
CA LEU A 152 9.57 8.57 4.97
C LEU A 152 8.19 8.64 5.67
N THR A 153 8.16 8.81 6.99
CA THR A 153 6.92 8.92 7.76
C THR A 153 6.19 10.22 7.46
N ILE A 154 6.90 11.34 7.37
CA ILE A 154 6.33 12.64 7.01
C ILE A 154 5.72 12.55 5.60
N GLU A 155 6.47 12.03 4.64
CA GLU A 155 5.98 11.80 3.28
C GLU A 155 4.71 10.92 3.27
N GLN A 156 4.67 9.85 4.06
CA GLN A 156 3.48 9.01 4.17
C GLN A 156 2.30 9.74 4.83
N LEU A 157 2.54 10.62 5.81
CA LEU A 157 1.51 11.44 6.44
C LEU A 157 0.93 12.46 5.46
N GLU A 158 1.76 13.11 4.65
CA GLU A 158 1.33 14.00 3.56
C GLU A 158 0.44 13.26 2.56
N GLN A 159 0.87 12.08 2.09
CA GLN A 159 0.07 11.23 1.19
C GLN A 159 -1.29 10.85 1.81
N LYS A 160 -1.33 10.59 3.13
CA LYS A 160 -2.58 10.29 3.86
C LYS A 160 -3.44 11.53 4.03
N ALA A 161 -2.85 12.69 4.29
CA ALA A 161 -3.56 13.96 4.42
C ALA A 161 -4.23 14.37 3.10
N GLU A 162 -3.52 14.27 1.98
CA GLU A 162 -4.09 14.47 0.65
C GLU A 162 -5.23 13.50 0.35
N LYS A 163 -5.04 12.21 0.69
CA LYS A 163 -6.10 11.21 0.53
C LYS A 163 -7.34 11.59 1.35
N ARG A 164 -7.18 12.10 2.56
CA ARG A 164 -8.29 12.58 3.42
C ARG A 164 -8.94 13.84 2.84
N ALA A 165 -8.17 14.82 2.37
CA ALA A 165 -8.70 16.04 1.75
C ALA A 165 -9.50 15.76 0.47
N ARG A 166 -9.14 14.70 -0.26
CA ARG A 166 -9.88 14.22 -1.43
C ARG A 166 -11.12 13.39 -1.09
N CYS A 167 -11.35 13.03 0.18
CA CYS A 167 -12.56 12.33 0.57
C CYS A 167 -13.79 13.22 0.37
N ARG A 168 -14.91 12.59 0.01
CA ARG A 168 -16.19 13.26 -0.14
C ARG A 168 -17.24 12.47 0.62
N GLU A 169 -18.15 13.18 1.26
CA GLU A 169 -19.23 12.56 2.00
C GLU A 169 -20.38 12.22 1.05
N TYR A 170 -20.91 11.01 1.22
CA TYR A 170 -22.06 10.52 0.49
C TYR A 170 -23.12 10.06 1.49
N GLN A 171 -24.36 10.44 1.23
CA GLN A 171 -25.52 9.93 1.94
C GLN A 171 -26.07 8.72 1.20
N VAL A 172 -26.29 7.62 1.92
CA VAL A 172 -26.88 6.41 1.38
C VAL A 172 -28.39 6.61 1.23
N VAL A 173 -28.87 6.43 -0.01
CA VAL A 173 -30.30 6.54 -0.36
C VAL A 173 -30.96 5.19 -0.57
N GLN A 174 -30.17 4.14 -0.85
CA GLN A 174 -30.67 2.78 -1.02
C GLN A 174 -29.91 1.80 -0.16
N SER A 175 -30.62 0.81 0.39
CA SER A 175 -29.98 -0.29 1.11
C SER A 175 -29.10 -1.13 0.17
N PHE A 176 -27.98 -1.59 0.72
CA PHE A 176 -27.09 -2.55 0.07
C PHE A 176 -26.58 -3.54 1.13
N SER A 177 -26.71 -4.82 0.86
CA SER A 177 -26.44 -5.89 1.83
C SER A 177 -24.99 -6.39 1.84
N GLY A 178 -24.11 -5.88 0.97
CA GLY A 178 -22.71 -6.32 0.86
C GLY A 178 -22.47 -7.53 -0.05
N TRP A 179 -23.48 -8.00 -0.79
CA TRP A 179 -23.36 -9.17 -1.67
C TRP A 179 -22.47 -8.93 -2.89
N TRP A 180 -21.82 -10.00 -3.38
CA TRP A 180 -20.90 -9.97 -4.52
C TRP A 180 -21.57 -9.57 -5.84
N PHE A 181 -22.81 -10.01 -6.06
CA PHE A 181 -23.56 -9.79 -7.30
C PHE A 181 -24.91 -9.11 -7.01
N PRO A 182 -24.94 -7.77 -6.92
CA PRO A 182 -26.17 -7.03 -6.67
C PRO A 182 -26.97 -6.85 -7.97
N CYS A 183 -27.62 -7.91 -8.44
CA CYS A 183 -28.46 -7.90 -9.66
C CYS A 183 -29.55 -6.82 -9.62
N THR A 184 -30.04 -6.49 -8.42
CA THR A 184 -31.05 -5.44 -8.19
C THR A 184 -30.52 -4.02 -8.38
N LYS A 185 -29.21 -3.82 -8.49
CA LYS A 185 -28.56 -2.50 -8.61
C LYS A 185 -28.11 -2.18 -10.03
N GLY A 186 -28.48 -3.02 -11.00
CA GLY A 186 -28.30 -2.81 -12.43
C GLY A 186 -27.23 -3.71 -13.06
N LEU A 187 -27.40 -4.01 -14.35
CA LEU A 187 -26.49 -4.84 -15.16
C LEU A 187 -25.05 -4.30 -15.14
N GLY A 188 -24.88 -2.97 -15.22
CA GLY A 188 -23.56 -2.35 -15.19
C GLY A 188 -22.76 -2.62 -13.91
N VAL A 189 -23.45 -2.71 -12.76
CA VAL A 189 -22.80 -3.04 -11.47
C VAL A 189 -22.37 -4.50 -11.43
N CYS A 190 -23.18 -5.40 -12.01
CA CYS A 190 -22.90 -6.84 -12.05
C CYS A 190 -21.80 -7.21 -13.05
N CYS A 191 -21.73 -6.52 -14.19
CA CYS A 191 -20.71 -6.79 -15.21
C CYS A 191 -19.33 -6.20 -14.88
N HIS A 192 -19.22 -5.35 -13.85
CA HIS A 192 -17.96 -4.69 -13.48
C HIS A 192 -17.70 -4.79 -11.98
N PRO A 193 -17.59 -6.00 -11.39
CA PRO A 193 -17.32 -6.12 -9.97
C PRO A 193 -15.89 -5.64 -9.65
N PRO A 194 -15.65 -5.06 -8.46
CA PRO A 194 -14.31 -4.80 -7.98
C PRO A 194 -13.60 -6.14 -7.75
N CYS A 195 -12.67 -6.50 -8.63
CA CYS A 195 -11.80 -7.67 -8.52
C CYS A 195 -10.63 -7.39 -7.57
N THR A 196 -10.95 -7.03 -6.32
CA THR A 196 -9.98 -6.73 -5.26
C THR A 196 -10.35 -7.52 -4.01
N ASP A 197 -9.36 -7.87 -3.18
CA ASP A 197 -9.57 -8.53 -1.88
C ASP A 197 -10.22 -7.61 -0.82
N GLU A 198 -10.58 -6.39 -1.20
CA GLU A 198 -11.23 -5.43 -0.32
C GLU A 198 -12.70 -5.80 -0.08
N PRO A 199 -13.19 -5.73 1.17
CA PRO A 199 -14.54 -6.16 1.52
C PRO A 199 -15.62 -5.26 0.93
N ARG A 200 -16.86 -5.76 0.92
CA ARG A 200 -18.07 -4.99 0.58
C ARG A 200 -18.78 -4.57 1.87
N ILE A 201 -19.30 -3.35 1.88
CA ILE A 201 -19.93 -2.78 3.08
C ILE A 201 -21.45 -2.90 3.00
N SER A 202 -22.09 -3.31 4.10
CA SER A 202 -23.55 -3.28 4.23
C SER A 202 -23.99 -1.89 4.68
N LEU A 203 -24.98 -1.32 3.99
CA LEU A 203 -25.43 0.07 4.14
C LEU A 203 -26.95 0.14 4.20
N GLN A 204 -27.47 1.02 5.05
CA GLN A 204 -28.88 1.34 5.16
C GLN A 204 -29.15 2.79 4.72
N PRO A 205 -30.37 3.11 4.24
CA PRO A 205 -30.74 4.48 3.91
C PRO A 205 -30.55 5.40 5.13
N GLY A 206 -29.95 6.57 4.91
CA GLY A 206 -29.61 7.52 5.98
C GLY A 206 -28.18 7.41 6.52
N ASP A 207 -27.45 6.34 6.16
CA ASP A 207 -26.03 6.23 6.50
C ASP A 207 -25.18 7.30 5.78
N ILE A 208 -24.21 7.86 6.49
CA ILE A 208 -23.17 8.72 5.88
C ILE A 208 -21.90 7.89 5.71
N VAL A 209 -21.32 7.99 4.52
CA VAL A 209 -20.11 7.28 4.12
C VAL A 209 -19.10 8.28 3.56
N ALA A 210 -17.89 8.26 4.13
CA ALA A 210 -16.75 9.00 3.61
C ALA A 210 -16.11 8.20 2.46
N VAL A 211 -16.30 8.66 1.23
CA VAL A 211 -15.83 7.97 0.02
C VAL A 211 -14.44 8.46 -0.36
N THR A 212 -13.50 7.53 -0.45
CA THR A 212 -12.09 7.81 -0.78
C THR A 212 -11.76 7.59 -2.26
N ARG A 213 -12.54 6.75 -2.95
CA ARG A 213 -12.40 6.47 -4.40
C ARG A 213 -13.72 6.82 -5.10
N TRP A 214 -13.81 8.03 -5.66
CA TRP A 214 -15.06 8.56 -6.25
C TRP A 214 -14.90 9.20 -7.65
N LYS A 215 -13.69 9.65 -8.01
CA LYS A 215 -13.42 10.34 -9.28
C LYS A 215 -12.95 9.39 -10.37
N LYS A 216 -13.39 9.71 -11.59
CA LYS A 216 -12.69 9.42 -12.85
C LYS A 216 -11.29 10.05 -12.75
N TYR A 217 -10.20 9.31 -12.95
CA TYR A 217 -8.86 9.91 -13.01
C TYR A 217 -8.82 10.89 -14.20
N SER A 218 -9.02 12.18 -13.90
CA SER A 218 -9.01 13.30 -14.85
C SER A 218 -7.82 14.20 -14.56
N GLY A 219 -6.65 13.60 -14.38
CA GLY A 219 -5.40 14.31 -14.25
C GLY A 219 -4.26 13.35 -14.51
N HIS A 220 -3.56 13.58 -15.63
CA HIS A 220 -2.26 13.10 -16.16
C HIS A 220 -1.62 11.76 -15.69
N CYS A 221 -2.28 10.97 -14.87
CA CYS A 221 -2.04 9.55 -14.69
C CYS A 221 -2.67 8.86 -15.89
N PRO A 222 -1.98 7.94 -16.58
CA PRO A 222 -2.70 6.95 -17.35
C PRO A 222 -3.58 6.19 -16.34
N ALA A 223 -4.88 6.47 -16.35
CA ALA A 223 -5.83 5.60 -15.67
C ALA A 223 -5.55 4.19 -16.18
N LYS A 224 -5.33 3.23 -15.28
CA LYS A 224 -5.41 1.82 -15.72
C LYS A 224 -6.80 1.69 -16.35
N PRO A 225 -6.92 1.22 -17.59
CA PRO A 225 -8.17 1.32 -18.37
C PRO A 225 -9.41 0.78 -17.64
N ASN A 226 -9.22 -0.12 -16.68
CA ASN A 226 -10.28 -0.75 -15.90
C ASN A 226 -10.76 0.07 -14.68
N GLU A 227 -9.94 0.99 -14.15
CA GLU A 227 -10.26 1.75 -12.94
C GLU A 227 -11.27 2.88 -13.21
N GLU A 228 -11.26 3.40 -14.44
CA GLU A 228 -12.21 4.41 -14.94
C GLU A 228 -13.64 3.87 -15.01
N THR A 229 -13.80 2.67 -15.58
CA THR A 229 -15.09 1.97 -15.68
C THR A 229 -15.59 1.54 -14.30
N LEU A 230 -14.70 1.12 -13.40
CA LEU A 230 -15.08 0.69 -12.06
C LEU A 230 -15.71 1.83 -11.24
N CYS A 231 -15.14 3.04 -11.27
CA CYS A 231 -15.66 4.20 -10.53
C CYS A 231 -17.02 4.70 -11.05
N ARG A 232 -17.44 4.26 -12.24
CA ARG A 232 -18.78 4.54 -12.79
C ARG A 232 -19.87 3.75 -12.08
N TYR A 233 -19.54 2.55 -11.59
CA TYR A 233 -20.51 1.62 -11.00
C TYR A 233 -20.30 1.38 -9.50
N TRP A 234 -19.08 1.52 -9.00
CA TRP A 234 -18.69 1.21 -7.62
C TRP A 234 -17.96 2.38 -6.96
N LEU A 235 -18.17 2.52 -5.66
CA LEU A 235 -17.50 3.47 -4.78
C LEU A 235 -16.87 2.72 -3.60
N TYR A 236 -15.77 3.24 -3.06
CA TYR A 236 -15.12 2.69 -1.87
C TYR A 236 -15.07 3.73 -0.76
N GLY A 237 -15.66 3.41 0.39
CA GLY A 237 -15.79 4.33 1.51
C GLY A 237 -15.86 3.67 2.87
N GLU A 238 -15.85 4.51 3.90
CA GLU A 238 -15.93 4.15 5.32
C GLU A 238 -17.19 4.78 5.93
N ARG A 239 -17.99 4.01 6.68
CA ARG A 239 -19.20 4.52 7.36
C ARG A 239 -18.79 5.40 8.53
N THR A 240 -19.35 6.61 8.63
CA THR A 240 -19.00 7.59 9.67
C THR A 240 -19.92 7.56 10.89
N ASN A 241 -21.13 7.00 10.77
CA ASN A 241 -22.19 7.07 11.80
C ASN A 241 -22.16 5.94 12.86
N GLY A 242 -20.99 5.40 13.21
CA GLY A 242 -20.88 4.36 14.24
C GLY A 242 -20.76 4.94 15.65
N SER A 243 -21.61 4.49 16.60
CA SER A 243 -21.51 4.84 18.04
C SER A 243 -20.20 4.38 18.70
N ASN A 244 -19.51 3.40 18.09
CA ASN A 244 -18.21 2.92 18.51
C ASN A 244 -17.13 3.31 17.48
N LYS A 245 -16.27 4.28 17.83
CA LYS A 245 -15.10 4.70 17.01
C LYS A 245 -14.08 3.57 16.74
N THR A 246 -14.24 2.41 17.36
CA THR A 246 -13.29 1.27 17.30
C THR A 246 -13.51 0.35 16.10
N GLU A 247 -14.73 0.25 15.56
CA GLU A 247 -15.03 -0.61 14.40
C GLU A 247 -15.11 0.20 13.10
N ARG A 248 -14.00 0.21 12.36
CA ARG A 248 -13.90 0.89 11.07
C ARG A 248 -14.45 0.01 9.95
N HIS A 249 -15.75 0.13 9.68
CA HIS A 249 -16.41 -0.57 8.58
C HIS A 249 -16.16 0.15 7.26
N ARG A 250 -15.32 -0.43 6.41
CA ARG A 250 -14.95 0.08 5.09
C ARG A 250 -15.23 -0.96 4.01
N GLY A 251 -15.64 -0.53 2.83
CA GLY A 251 -15.83 -1.47 1.73
C GLY A 251 -16.36 -0.84 0.45
N TRP A 252 -16.46 -1.69 -0.56
CA TRP A 252 -17.08 -1.38 -1.84
C TRP A 252 -18.60 -1.40 -1.74
N PHE A 253 -19.24 -0.45 -2.42
CA PHE A 253 -20.69 -0.41 -2.59
C PHE A 253 -21.06 0.20 -3.96
N PRO A 254 -22.25 -0.11 -4.51
CA PRO A 254 -22.68 0.43 -5.80
C PRO A 254 -22.88 1.95 -5.74
N ARG A 255 -22.42 2.66 -6.76
CA ARG A 255 -22.53 4.13 -6.87
C ARG A 255 -23.98 4.61 -6.85
N CYS A 256 -24.92 3.83 -7.41
CA CYS A 256 -26.35 4.15 -7.41
C CYS A 256 -26.99 4.15 -6.02
N CYS A 257 -26.33 3.59 -5.00
CA CYS A 257 -26.87 3.52 -3.65
C CYS A 257 -26.61 4.78 -2.82
N ALA A 258 -25.78 5.72 -3.28
CA ALA A 258 -25.43 6.91 -2.51
C ALA A 258 -25.35 8.18 -3.37
N VAL A 259 -25.70 9.30 -2.77
CA VAL A 259 -25.67 10.63 -3.37
C VAL A 259 -24.64 11.48 -2.62
N GLN A 260 -23.86 12.28 -3.35
CA GLN A 260 -22.84 13.12 -2.75
C GLN A 260 -23.50 14.26 -1.95
N ILE A 261 -23.08 14.47 -0.72
CA ILE A 261 -23.46 15.65 0.07
C ILE A 261 -22.62 16.81 -0.44
N LEU A 262 -23.27 17.81 -1.04
CA LEU A 262 -22.63 19.08 -1.35
C LEU A 262 -22.74 19.92 -0.08
N SER A 263 -21.60 20.14 0.60
CA SER A 263 -21.54 21.18 1.62
C SER A 263 -21.81 22.51 0.91
N THR A 264 -22.98 23.12 1.15
CA THR A 264 -23.19 24.52 0.82
C THR A 264 -22.13 25.32 1.57
N GLU A 265 -21.21 25.94 0.84
CA GLU A 265 -20.37 27.00 1.39
C GLU A 265 -21.28 28.17 1.74
N SER A 266 -21.87 28.12 2.93
CA SER A 266 -22.55 29.23 3.57
C SER A 266 -21.91 29.40 4.94
N ASP A 267 -20.74 30.04 4.96
CA ASP A 267 -20.38 31.10 5.90
C ASP A 267 -18.93 31.54 5.67
N SER A 268 -18.76 32.87 5.58
CA SER A 268 -17.50 33.65 5.51
C SER A 268 -16.83 33.93 4.15
N ASP A 269 -17.59 34.45 3.17
CA ASP A 269 -17.06 35.54 2.33
C ASP A 269 -17.29 36.87 3.09
N ASN A 270 -16.49 37.09 4.14
CA ASN A 270 -16.14 38.45 4.55
C ASN A 270 -14.77 38.72 3.95
N PRO A 271 -14.60 39.78 3.13
CA PRO A 271 -13.29 40.13 2.60
C PRO A 271 -12.31 40.36 3.77
N PRO A 272 -11.04 39.98 3.64
CA PRO A 272 -10.05 40.18 4.70
C PRO A 272 -9.98 41.67 5.04
N THR A 273 -10.30 41.99 6.28
CA THR A 273 -10.10 43.32 6.84
C THR A 273 -8.60 43.55 6.92
N ASP A 274 -8.11 44.48 6.10
CA ASP A 274 -6.74 44.99 6.09
C ASP A 274 -6.33 45.44 7.51
N PRO A 275 -5.30 44.82 8.12
CA PRO A 275 -4.84 45.20 9.46
C PRO A 275 -4.14 46.57 9.53
N ASN A 276 -4.02 47.32 8.43
CA ASN A 276 -3.30 48.61 8.40
C ASN A 276 -4.16 49.86 8.12
N ARG A 277 -5.49 49.81 8.30
CA ARG A 277 -6.30 51.04 8.23
C ARG A 277 -6.29 51.79 9.57
N PRO A 278 -5.78 53.04 9.65
CA PRO A 278 -5.82 53.83 10.87
C PRO A 278 -7.27 54.15 11.26
N ALA A 279 -7.57 54.01 12.54
CA ALA A 279 -8.85 54.40 13.13
C ALA A 279 -9.06 55.91 12.95
N GLN A 280 -10.14 56.30 12.26
CA GLN A 280 -10.62 57.68 12.22
C GLN A 280 -12.04 57.72 12.80
N ASP A 281 -12.06 58.18 14.05
CA ASP A 281 -12.99 59.11 14.70
C ASP A 281 -14.50 58.94 14.48
N LEU A 282 -15.14 58.39 15.51
CA LEU A 282 -16.55 58.60 15.85
C LEU A 282 -16.79 60.09 16.20
N PRO A 283 -17.80 60.77 15.64
CA PRO A 283 -18.16 62.11 16.09
C PRO A 283 -18.82 62.05 17.46
N VAL A 284 -18.18 62.72 18.42
CA VAL A 284 -18.65 62.95 19.79
C VAL A 284 -19.90 63.83 19.77
N GLU A 285 -20.98 63.30 20.33
CA GLU A 285 -22.23 64.00 20.65
C GLU A 285 -21.97 65.04 21.77
N SER A 286 -21.99 66.33 21.44
CA SER A 286 -21.90 67.40 22.45
C SER A 286 -23.28 67.99 22.77
N LYS A 287 -23.68 67.85 24.03
CA LYS A 287 -24.91 68.47 24.59
C LYS A 287 -24.66 69.95 24.95
N LYS A 288 -25.57 70.80 24.46
CA LYS A 288 -26.15 72.03 25.06
C LYS A 288 -25.27 73.00 25.86
N LYS A 289 -25.28 74.28 25.45
CA LYS A 289 -25.67 75.40 26.35
C LYS A 289 -26.07 76.68 25.59
N SER A 290 -27.10 77.32 26.13
CA SER A 290 -27.77 78.57 25.74
C SER A 290 -26.91 79.84 25.85
N ARG A 291 -27.21 80.86 25.03
CA ARG A 291 -27.57 82.25 25.44
C ARG A 291 -27.46 83.24 24.27
N SER A 292 -28.59 83.85 23.93
CA SER A 292 -28.86 85.30 23.73
C SER A 292 -29.86 85.48 22.59
#